data_AF-A0AA43G438-F1
#
_entry.id   AF-A0AA43G438-F1
#
_cell.length_a   1.000
_cell.length_b   1.000
_cell.length_c   1.000
_cell.angle_alpha   90.00
_cell.angle_beta   90.00
_cell.angle_gamma   90.00
#
_symmetry.space_group_name_H-M   'P 1'
#
loop_
_entity.id
_entity.type
_entity.pdbx_description
1 polymer ?
#
loop_
_entity_poly.entity_id
_entity_poly.type
_entity_poly.pdbx_seq_one_letter_code
_entity_poly.pdbx_strand_id
1 'polypeptide(L)'
;MLSISPLKSASGAAKYYLSEENPKDLPDVSLEKDAGDNYYLKEKDQVENTFWHGKLAIEAGLAGKPVEQATLESVLSGNLGGETIKGKRDNHKCGLDLTLSVSKGFSILALGGGDTRLLGILKDAVKFVANEIEKDTAQVTSINKEGEREYHNTDNMIFAAIGHKTSRENDMQLHYHLLAPNMTRDQEGQLRSLASTIKQKGGVINGTGERIYNFQKYYTALFHSKMAHDVEGIGYQTHGLGNGQVDISGVPQPLIEGSSTRKQQIDQQALNFGNTQAARDTAALDTRKSKNYQTSSELTTKWQQQIKDMGYKPEELVKNAQQFTKQGFQPALIAQEALSRAISHLEQNNTALRLEKIVELAVSDFTKGGIQANAIEVKTIADEWIKNGTLIPLGEKGQYTTKGLIDNEQALIDSTQGRAHHMRTHVESSTLNKLAIPENQQRILTDLYH
;
A
#
# COMPACT_ATOMS: atom_id res chain seq x y z
N MET A 1 5.92 -0.64 4.84
CA MET A 1 5.62 0.38 3.81
C MET A 1 5.52 -0.25 2.44
N LEU A 2 4.52 0.13 1.63
CA LEU A 2 4.50 -0.16 0.19
C LEU A 2 5.21 0.98 -0.58
N SER A 3 6.18 0.66 -1.43
CA SER A 3 6.68 1.57 -2.46
C SER A 3 6.43 1.01 -3.86
N ILE A 4 6.31 1.90 -4.86
CA ILE A 4 5.90 1.54 -6.21
C ILE A 4 6.94 2.05 -7.20
N SER A 5 7.45 1.18 -8.07
CA SER A 5 8.41 1.54 -9.13
C SER A 5 8.04 0.90 -10.46
N PRO A 6 8.12 1.62 -11.60
CA PRO A 6 7.87 1.01 -12.90
C PRO A 6 9.02 0.08 -13.31
N LEU A 7 8.67 -1.07 -13.88
CA LEU A 7 9.64 -2.01 -14.43
C LEU A 7 10.11 -1.56 -15.81
N LYS A 8 11.43 -1.34 -15.97
CA LYS A 8 12.03 -0.79 -17.19
C LYS A 8 12.14 -1.81 -18.33
N SER A 9 12.57 -3.04 -18.03
CA SER A 9 12.70 -4.12 -19.02
C SER A 9 12.53 -5.48 -18.34
N ALA A 10 12.06 -6.47 -19.11
CA ALA A 10 11.81 -7.82 -18.60
C ALA A 10 13.11 -8.52 -18.19
N SER A 11 14.10 -8.57 -19.08
CA SER A 11 15.40 -9.18 -18.83
C SER A 11 16.18 -8.47 -17.71
N GLY A 12 16.13 -7.14 -17.69
CA GLY A 12 16.78 -6.33 -16.67
C GLY A 12 16.17 -6.56 -15.28
N ALA A 13 14.84 -6.57 -15.18
CA ALA A 13 14.14 -6.84 -13.93
C ALA A 13 14.37 -8.27 -13.45
N ALA A 14 14.20 -9.27 -14.32
CA ALA A 14 14.37 -10.68 -13.96
C ALA A 14 15.78 -10.96 -13.44
N LYS A 15 16.80 -10.45 -14.13
CA LYS A 15 18.19 -10.57 -13.66
C LYS A 15 18.41 -9.80 -12.36
N TYR A 16 17.94 -8.57 -12.25
CA TYR A 16 18.16 -7.70 -11.10
C TYR A 16 17.55 -8.29 -9.81
N TYR A 17 16.24 -8.55 -9.77
CA TYR A 17 15.58 -8.96 -8.53
C TYR A 17 15.98 -10.36 -8.06
N LEU A 18 16.28 -11.27 -9.00
CA LEU A 18 16.74 -12.62 -8.68
C LEU A 18 18.23 -12.69 -8.37
N SER A 19 19.01 -11.64 -8.64
CA SER A 19 20.44 -11.60 -8.27
C SER A 19 20.73 -10.72 -7.06
N GLU A 20 19.89 -9.72 -6.75
CA GLU A 20 20.12 -8.77 -5.64
C GLU A 20 20.23 -9.42 -4.26
N GLU A 21 19.72 -10.63 -4.09
CA GLU A 21 19.91 -11.41 -2.87
C GLU A 21 20.39 -12.82 -3.18
N ASN A 22 21.57 -13.15 -2.65
CA ASN A 22 22.19 -14.45 -2.83
C ASN A 22 22.85 -14.89 -1.50
N PRO A 23 22.46 -16.05 -0.93
CA PRO A 23 21.39 -16.95 -1.39
C PRO A 23 20.00 -16.34 -1.16
N LYS A 24 19.03 -16.74 -2.00
CA LYS A 24 17.64 -16.26 -1.99
C LYS A 24 16.81 -16.78 -0.83
N ASP A 25 17.41 -17.63 -0.01
CA ASP A 25 16.71 -18.32 1.07
C ASP A 25 16.61 -17.41 2.29
N LEU A 26 15.46 -17.49 2.95
CA LEU A 26 15.35 -16.95 4.29
C LEU A 26 16.14 -17.85 5.25
N PRO A 27 16.75 -17.28 6.29
CA PRO A 27 17.38 -18.08 7.32
C PRO A 27 16.30 -18.92 8.02
N ASP A 28 16.31 -20.24 7.81
CA ASP A 28 15.73 -21.18 8.76
C ASP A 28 16.78 -21.40 9.84
N VAL A 29 16.73 -20.58 10.89
CA VAL A 29 17.75 -20.58 11.93
C VAL A 29 17.20 -21.13 13.23
N SER A 30 17.98 -22.02 13.85
CA SER A 30 17.77 -22.36 15.25
C SER A 30 18.86 -21.75 16.11
N LEU A 31 18.44 -21.19 17.24
CA LEU A 31 19.35 -20.77 18.30
C LEU A 31 20.06 -22.00 18.86
N GLU A 32 21.36 -22.10 18.63
CA GLU A 32 22.24 -23.13 19.19
C GLU A 32 23.24 -22.50 20.17
N LYS A 33 23.74 -23.33 21.09
CA LYS A 33 24.71 -22.96 22.12
C LYS A 33 26.03 -23.64 21.81
N ASP A 34 27.13 -22.90 21.73
CA ASP A 34 28.46 -23.47 21.54
C ASP A 34 29.05 -23.99 22.87
N ALA A 35 30.21 -24.66 22.79
CA ALA A 35 30.91 -25.23 23.94
C ALA A 35 31.44 -24.17 24.93
N GLY A 36 31.45 -22.90 24.54
CA GLY A 36 31.87 -21.76 25.37
C GLY A 36 30.69 -20.98 25.94
N ASP A 37 29.49 -21.55 25.93
CA ASP A 37 28.25 -20.92 26.39
C ASP A 37 27.78 -19.71 25.56
N ASN A 38 28.31 -19.51 24.35
CA ASN A 38 27.83 -18.48 23.44
C ASN A 38 26.70 -19.01 22.56
N TYR A 39 25.62 -18.24 22.50
CA TYR A 39 24.51 -18.51 21.59
C TYR A 39 24.78 -17.94 20.19
N TYR A 40 24.45 -18.72 19.17
CA TYR A 40 24.53 -18.35 17.76
C TYR A 40 23.34 -18.92 16.97
N LEU A 41 23.03 -18.32 15.82
CA LEU A 41 21.95 -18.78 14.93
C LEU A 41 22.55 -19.69 13.87
N LYS A 42 22.14 -20.96 13.85
CA LYS A 42 22.60 -21.96 12.88
C LYS A 42 21.54 -22.24 11.84
N GLU A 43 21.95 -22.24 10.57
CA GLU A 43 21.08 -22.50 9.42
C GLU A 43 20.66 -23.98 9.33
N LYS A 44 19.39 -24.19 9.02
CA LYS A 44 18.73 -25.43 8.61
C LYS A 44 18.23 -25.28 7.17
N ASP A 45 17.74 -26.38 6.58
CA ASP A 45 17.46 -26.53 5.15
C ASP A 45 16.76 -25.33 4.49
N GLN A 46 17.22 -25.03 3.27
CA GLN A 46 16.94 -23.80 2.53
C GLN A 46 15.64 -23.90 1.73
N VAL A 47 14.66 -23.04 2.03
CA VAL A 47 13.45 -22.89 1.22
C VAL A 47 13.55 -21.58 0.43
N GLU A 48 13.47 -21.67 -0.90
CA GLU A 48 13.50 -20.50 -1.77
C GLU A 48 12.43 -19.48 -1.37
N ASN A 49 12.84 -18.23 -1.13
CA ASN A 49 11.95 -17.16 -0.71
C ASN A 49 11.22 -16.47 -1.87
N THR A 50 10.82 -17.25 -2.87
CA THR A 50 10.14 -16.75 -4.06
C THR A 50 8.88 -17.55 -4.34
N PHE A 51 7.83 -16.89 -4.81
CA PHE A 51 6.61 -17.59 -5.22
C PHE A 51 5.77 -16.77 -6.21
N TRP A 52 5.06 -17.48 -7.09
CA TRP A 52 3.98 -16.88 -7.90
C TRP A 52 2.66 -16.82 -7.12
N HIS A 53 1.89 -15.77 -7.35
CA HIS A 53 0.59 -15.53 -6.72
C HIS A 53 -0.40 -14.84 -7.66
N GLY A 54 -1.70 -14.84 -7.33
CA GLY A 54 -2.77 -14.24 -8.12
C GLY A 54 -3.55 -15.25 -8.98
N LYS A 55 -4.74 -14.86 -9.44
CA LYS A 55 -5.64 -15.74 -10.21
C LYS A 55 -5.03 -16.22 -11.52
N LEU A 56 -4.32 -15.34 -12.23
CA LEU A 56 -3.62 -15.74 -13.45
C LEU A 56 -2.47 -16.72 -13.18
N ALA A 57 -1.84 -16.66 -12.01
CA ALA A 57 -0.87 -17.69 -11.62
C ALA A 57 -1.53 -19.03 -11.36
N ILE A 58 -2.75 -19.06 -10.79
CA ILE A 58 -3.51 -20.29 -10.59
C ILE A 58 -3.87 -20.90 -11.95
N GLU A 59 -4.42 -20.09 -12.87
CA GLU A 59 -4.78 -20.53 -14.22
C GLU A 59 -3.59 -21.08 -15.00
N ALA A 60 -2.43 -20.43 -14.89
CA ALA A 60 -1.20 -20.88 -15.55
C ALA A 60 -0.50 -22.04 -14.84
N GLY A 61 -1.04 -22.55 -13.73
CA GLY A 61 -0.42 -23.59 -12.91
C GLY A 61 0.91 -23.16 -12.29
N LEU A 62 1.12 -21.86 -12.08
CA LEU A 62 2.31 -21.28 -11.47
C LEU A 62 2.14 -21.02 -9.97
N ALA A 63 0.91 -20.84 -9.48
CA ALA A 63 0.65 -20.43 -8.09
C ALA A 63 1.44 -21.27 -7.05
N GLY A 64 2.17 -20.58 -6.18
CA GLY A 64 3.01 -21.16 -5.13
C GLY A 64 4.35 -21.71 -5.59
N LYS A 65 4.58 -21.88 -6.91
CA LYS A 65 5.88 -22.33 -7.44
C LYS A 65 6.94 -21.23 -7.30
N PRO A 66 8.23 -21.60 -7.18
CA PRO A 66 9.33 -20.65 -7.18
C PRO A 66 9.40 -19.82 -8.47
N VAL A 67 10.00 -18.64 -8.36
CA VAL A 67 10.14 -17.68 -9.46
C VAL A 67 11.46 -17.93 -10.20
N GLU A 68 11.37 -18.72 -11.26
CA GLU A 68 12.48 -18.97 -12.17
C GLU A 68 12.72 -17.79 -13.12
N GLN A 69 14.00 -17.51 -13.44
CA GLN A 69 14.38 -16.35 -14.26
C GLN A 69 13.73 -16.37 -15.66
N ALA A 70 13.78 -17.50 -16.36
CA ALA A 70 13.22 -17.61 -17.71
C ALA A 70 11.70 -17.42 -17.73
N THR A 71 11.01 -18.01 -16.76
CA THR A 71 9.56 -17.85 -16.58
C THR A 71 9.20 -16.40 -16.26
N LEU A 72 9.93 -15.77 -15.34
CA LEU A 72 9.73 -14.36 -14.98
C LEU A 72 9.94 -13.43 -16.18
N GLU A 73 11.01 -13.63 -16.95
CA GLU A 73 11.29 -12.83 -18.14
C GLU A 73 10.21 -13.00 -19.20
N SER A 74 9.71 -14.22 -19.41
CA SER A 74 8.61 -14.52 -20.34
C SER A 74 7.32 -13.78 -19.93
N VAL A 75 6.95 -13.87 -18.65
CA VAL A 75 5.77 -13.21 -18.08
C VAL A 75 5.89 -11.68 -18.15
N LEU A 76 7.01 -11.09 -17.74
CA LEU A 76 7.23 -9.65 -17.84
C LEU A 76 7.30 -9.14 -19.29
N SER A 77 7.56 -10.03 -20.25
CA SER A 77 7.50 -9.73 -21.68
C SER A 77 6.08 -9.85 -22.25
N GLY A 78 5.08 -10.19 -21.44
CA GLY A 78 3.68 -10.30 -21.84
C GLY A 78 3.29 -11.67 -22.41
N ASN A 79 3.95 -12.75 -21.98
CA ASN A 79 3.60 -14.12 -22.34
C ASN A 79 3.28 -14.95 -21.09
N LEU A 80 2.17 -15.65 -21.06
CA LEU A 80 1.75 -16.49 -19.94
C LEU A 80 1.21 -17.82 -20.47
N GLY A 81 1.79 -18.94 -20.03
CA GLY A 81 1.28 -20.27 -20.40
C GLY A 81 1.26 -20.57 -21.91
N GLY A 82 2.12 -19.93 -22.69
CA GLY A 82 2.13 -20.04 -24.16
C GLY A 82 1.18 -19.08 -24.88
N GLU A 83 0.37 -18.31 -24.16
CA GLU A 83 -0.44 -17.22 -24.69
C GLU A 83 0.37 -15.90 -24.66
N THR A 84 0.27 -15.10 -25.72
CA THR A 84 0.79 -13.73 -25.74
C THR A 84 -0.37 -12.75 -25.59
N ILE A 85 -0.14 -11.65 -24.85
CA ILE A 85 -1.11 -10.56 -24.73
C ILE A 85 -1.61 -10.12 -26.10
N LYS A 86 -2.92 -10.09 -26.28
CA LYS A 86 -3.56 -9.64 -27.52
C LYS A 86 -3.34 -8.15 -27.74
N GLY A 87 -2.84 -7.80 -28.93
CA GLY A 87 -2.50 -6.42 -29.27
C GLY A 87 -1.17 -5.95 -28.66
N LYS A 88 -0.30 -6.89 -28.24
CA LYS A 88 1.08 -6.59 -27.83
C LYS A 88 1.78 -5.76 -28.90
N ARG A 89 2.38 -4.66 -28.46
CA ARG A 89 3.25 -3.78 -29.26
C ARG A 89 4.70 -4.02 -28.83
N ASP A 90 5.65 -3.64 -29.67
CA ASP A 90 7.09 -3.79 -29.38
C ASP A 90 7.50 -3.14 -28.05
N ASN A 91 6.84 -2.03 -27.67
CA ASN A 91 7.09 -1.30 -26.44
C ASN A 91 6.14 -1.71 -25.28
N HIS A 92 5.79 -2.99 -25.17
CA HIS A 92 5.00 -3.49 -24.04
C HIS A 92 5.65 -3.10 -22.70
N LYS A 93 4.88 -2.46 -21.83
CA LYS A 93 5.34 -2.10 -20.48
C LYS A 93 5.30 -3.34 -19.61
N CYS A 94 6.40 -3.67 -18.94
CA CYS A 94 6.53 -4.90 -18.15
C CYS A 94 5.60 -4.96 -16.94
N GLY A 95 5.30 -3.82 -16.32
CA GLY A 95 4.46 -3.75 -15.12
C GLY A 95 5.07 -2.87 -14.03
N LEU A 96 4.72 -3.17 -12.78
CA LEU A 96 5.14 -2.43 -11.59
C LEU A 96 5.87 -3.37 -10.61
N ASP A 97 6.85 -2.85 -9.89
CA ASP A 97 7.38 -3.42 -8.66
C ASP A 97 6.66 -2.77 -7.48
N LEU A 98 6.00 -3.61 -6.68
CA LEU A 98 5.31 -3.23 -5.45
C LEU A 98 6.15 -3.74 -4.27
N THR A 99 7.06 -2.92 -3.77
CA THR A 99 7.96 -3.34 -2.68
C THR A 99 7.27 -3.20 -1.33
N LEU A 100 7.06 -4.32 -0.64
CA LEU A 100 6.42 -4.42 0.67
C LEU A 100 7.49 -4.63 1.74
N SER A 101 7.81 -3.58 2.48
CA SER A 101 8.83 -3.63 3.55
C SER A 101 8.19 -3.70 4.93
N VAL A 102 8.70 -4.57 5.80
CA VAL A 102 8.31 -4.57 7.22
C VAL A 102 9.05 -3.49 8.00
N SER A 103 8.57 -3.22 9.21
CA SER A 103 9.25 -2.33 10.15
C SER A 103 10.50 -2.96 10.74
N LYS A 104 11.38 -2.13 11.29
CA LYS A 104 12.74 -2.56 11.65
C LYS A 104 12.74 -3.53 12.83
N GLY A 105 11.90 -3.32 13.83
CA GLY A 105 11.74 -4.21 14.98
C GLY A 105 11.35 -5.63 14.56
N PHE A 106 10.41 -5.76 13.63
CA PHE A 106 10.06 -7.03 13.00
C PHE A 106 11.29 -7.72 12.37
N SER A 107 12.08 -6.99 11.58
CA SER A 107 13.28 -7.56 10.94
C SER A 107 14.33 -8.01 11.95
N ILE A 108 14.53 -7.23 13.02
CA ILE A 108 15.47 -7.55 14.11
C ILE A 108 15.04 -8.83 14.84
N LEU A 109 13.76 -8.97 15.17
CA LEU A 109 13.28 -10.18 15.87
C LEU A 109 13.37 -11.43 14.99
N ALA A 110 13.04 -11.32 13.71
CA ALA A 110 13.10 -12.44 12.78
C ALA A 110 14.55 -12.87 12.48
N LEU A 111 15.43 -11.91 12.13
CA LEU A 111 16.78 -12.21 11.63
C LEU A 111 17.84 -12.21 12.72
N GLY A 112 17.75 -11.27 13.66
CA GLY A 112 18.71 -11.13 14.77
C GLY A 112 18.33 -11.98 15.98
N GLY A 113 17.05 -12.01 16.33
CA GLY A 113 16.49 -12.82 17.41
C GLY A 113 16.17 -14.27 17.00
N GLY A 114 16.09 -14.55 15.70
CA GLY A 114 15.87 -15.90 15.16
C GLY A 114 14.44 -16.42 15.24
N ASP A 115 13.43 -15.57 15.39
CA ASP A 115 12.02 -16.03 15.38
C ASP A 115 11.51 -16.24 13.96
N THR A 116 11.73 -17.44 13.42
CA THR A 116 11.35 -17.81 12.05
C THR A 116 9.84 -17.83 11.79
N ARG A 117 9.00 -17.86 12.84
CA ARG A 117 7.52 -17.77 12.69
C ARG A 117 7.11 -16.47 12.01
N LEU A 118 7.85 -15.39 12.24
CA LEU A 118 7.62 -14.08 11.62
C LEU A 118 7.77 -14.13 10.09
N LEU A 119 8.59 -15.03 9.55
CA LEU A 119 8.78 -15.17 8.11
C LEU A 119 7.51 -15.70 7.41
N GLY A 120 6.84 -16.67 8.03
CA GLY A 120 5.55 -17.19 7.56
C GLY A 120 4.47 -16.10 7.59
N ILE A 121 4.40 -15.34 8.68
CA ILE A 121 3.48 -14.21 8.82
C ILE A 121 3.69 -13.16 7.73
N LEU A 122 4.95 -12.81 7.44
CA LEU A 122 5.27 -11.88 6.37
C LEU A 122 4.79 -12.41 5.01
N LYS A 123 5.06 -13.67 4.70
CA LYS A 123 4.61 -14.30 3.45
C LYS A 123 3.08 -14.27 3.31
N ASP A 124 2.35 -14.52 4.39
CA ASP A 124 0.89 -14.49 4.38
C ASP A 124 0.34 -13.07 4.26
N ALA A 125 0.97 -12.08 4.90
CA ALA A 125 0.62 -10.66 4.73
C ALA A 125 0.85 -10.17 3.28
N VAL A 126 1.92 -10.62 2.63
CA VAL A 126 2.19 -10.33 1.21
C VAL A 126 1.10 -10.91 0.30
N LYS A 127 0.71 -12.17 0.50
CA LYS A 127 -0.39 -12.79 -0.26
C LYS A 127 -1.71 -12.08 -0.03
N PHE A 128 -2.00 -11.70 1.20
CA PHE A 128 -3.21 -10.98 1.57
C PHE A 128 -3.31 -9.65 0.82
N VAL A 129 -2.28 -8.80 0.88
CA VAL A 129 -2.33 -7.50 0.19
C VAL A 129 -2.30 -7.66 -1.33
N ALA A 130 -1.65 -8.68 -1.87
CA ALA A 130 -1.69 -9.00 -3.30
C ALA A 130 -3.12 -9.32 -3.78
N ASN A 131 -3.90 -10.07 -2.98
CA ASN A 131 -5.30 -10.36 -3.28
C ASN A 131 -6.17 -9.09 -3.28
N GLU A 132 -5.96 -8.19 -2.31
CA GLU A 132 -6.69 -6.93 -2.23
C GLU A 132 -6.36 -6.03 -3.43
N ILE A 133 -5.07 -5.90 -3.78
CA ILE A 133 -4.65 -5.16 -4.98
C ILE A 133 -5.25 -5.76 -6.25
N GLU A 134 -5.20 -7.08 -6.40
CA GLU A 134 -5.80 -7.78 -7.55
C GLU A 134 -7.29 -7.46 -7.70
N LYS A 135 -8.05 -7.56 -6.60
CA LYS A 135 -9.49 -7.36 -6.58
C LYS A 135 -9.89 -5.90 -6.84
N ASP A 136 -9.13 -4.95 -6.31
CA ASP A 136 -9.52 -3.54 -6.31
C ASP A 136 -9.08 -2.82 -7.60
N THR A 137 -7.99 -3.28 -8.23
CA THR A 137 -7.27 -2.48 -9.23
C THR A 137 -7.24 -3.10 -10.63
N ALA A 138 -7.42 -4.41 -10.77
CA ALA A 138 -7.33 -5.08 -12.06
C ALA A 138 -8.41 -4.59 -13.02
N GLN A 139 -7.98 -3.95 -14.12
CA GLN A 139 -8.88 -3.31 -15.07
C GLN A 139 -8.34 -3.49 -16.48
N VAL A 140 -9.23 -3.64 -17.45
CA VAL A 140 -8.94 -3.68 -18.89
C VAL A 140 -9.67 -2.56 -19.61
N THR A 141 -9.16 -2.15 -20.78
CA THR A 141 -9.84 -1.16 -21.63
C THR A 141 -10.54 -1.81 -22.81
N SER A 142 -11.74 -1.35 -23.12
CA SER A 142 -12.46 -1.64 -24.36
C SER A 142 -12.76 -0.33 -25.12
N ILE A 143 -13.25 -0.45 -26.35
CA ILE A 143 -13.77 0.67 -27.13
C ILE A 143 -15.25 0.36 -27.40
N ASN A 144 -16.15 1.28 -27.03
CA ASN A 144 -17.58 1.12 -27.26
C ASN A 144 -17.97 1.46 -28.71
N LYS A 145 -19.27 1.36 -29.03
CA LYS A 145 -19.79 1.55 -30.40
C LYS A 145 -19.58 2.99 -30.90
N GLU A 146 -19.51 3.94 -29.97
CA GLU A 146 -19.33 5.37 -30.19
C GLU A 146 -17.84 5.75 -30.32
N GLY A 147 -16.92 4.78 -30.17
CA GLY A 147 -15.47 5.00 -30.27
C GLY A 147 -14.84 5.53 -28.98
N GLU A 148 -15.59 5.57 -27.87
CA GLU A 148 -15.09 5.99 -26.57
C GLU A 148 -14.43 4.83 -25.83
N ARG A 149 -13.43 5.17 -25.01
CA ARG A 149 -12.71 4.18 -24.20
C ARG A 149 -13.46 3.93 -22.90
N GLU A 150 -13.80 2.66 -22.68
CA GLU A 150 -14.38 2.18 -21.43
C GLU A 150 -13.37 1.35 -20.64
N TYR A 151 -13.62 1.24 -19.34
CA TYR A 151 -12.74 0.54 -18.42
C TYR A 151 -13.53 -0.47 -17.59
N HIS A 152 -13.16 -1.74 -17.67
CA HIS A 152 -13.88 -2.83 -17.02
C HIS A 152 -12.99 -3.53 -16.01
N ASN A 153 -13.49 -3.73 -14.79
CA ASN A 153 -12.76 -4.49 -13.78
C ASN A 153 -12.71 -5.97 -14.17
N THR A 154 -11.54 -6.58 -14.05
CA THR A 154 -11.29 -7.98 -14.40
C THR A 154 -11.05 -8.85 -13.18
N ASP A 155 -10.72 -8.23 -12.04
CA ASP A 155 -10.44 -8.86 -10.76
C ASP A 155 -9.40 -10.00 -10.83
N ASN A 156 -8.48 -9.97 -11.80
CA ASN A 156 -7.45 -11.00 -11.98
C ASN A 156 -6.10 -10.40 -12.40
N MET A 157 -5.04 -10.81 -11.72
CA MET A 157 -3.66 -10.40 -11.95
C MET A 157 -2.73 -11.60 -11.72
N ILE A 158 -1.46 -11.41 -12.05
CA ILE A 158 -0.37 -12.29 -11.66
C ILE A 158 0.65 -11.48 -10.89
N PHE A 159 1.28 -12.09 -9.90
CA PHE A 159 2.39 -11.51 -9.16
C PHE A 159 3.54 -12.50 -9.01
N ALA A 160 4.77 -12.01 -9.13
CA ALA A 160 5.96 -12.72 -8.69
C ALA A 160 6.47 -12.07 -7.40
N ALA A 161 6.37 -12.79 -6.28
CA ALA A 161 6.86 -12.34 -4.98
C ALA A 161 8.30 -12.84 -4.80
N ILE A 162 9.23 -11.90 -4.60
CA ILE A 162 10.66 -12.19 -4.39
C ILE A 162 11.04 -11.54 -3.06
N GLY A 163 11.28 -12.36 -2.04
CA GLY A 163 11.56 -11.88 -0.70
C GLY A 163 13.06 -11.71 -0.45
N HIS A 164 13.41 -10.59 0.15
CA HIS A 164 14.76 -10.17 0.51
C HIS A 164 14.85 -9.90 2.02
N LYS A 165 16.03 -10.13 2.61
CA LYS A 165 16.32 -10.00 4.05
C LYS A 165 17.31 -8.88 4.37
N THR A 166 17.91 -8.28 3.35
CA THR A 166 19.01 -7.32 3.52
C THR A 166 18.71 -5.97 2.87
N SER A 167 19.08 -4.88 3.57
CA SER A 167 19.14 -3.56 2.95
C SER A 167 20.34 -3.46 2.00
N ARG A 168 20.48 -2.33 1.29
CA ARG A 168 21.68 -2.04 0.48
C ARG A 168 22.96 -1.96 1.29
N GLU A 169 22.85 -1.57 2.56
CA GLU A 169 23.97 -1.48 3.49
C GLU A 169 24.17 -2.81 4.27
N ASN A 170 23.49 -3.89 3.84
CA ASN A 170 23.46 -5.19 4.49
C ASN A 170 22.93 -5.14 5.94
N ASP A 171 22.01 -4.21 6.24
CA ASP A 171 21.23 -4.21 7.48
C ASP A 171 20.10 -5.24 7.40
N MET A 172 19.65 -5.73 8.57
CA MET A 172 18.43 -6.54 8.69
C MET A 172 17.22 -5.76 8.16
N GLN A 173 16.70 -6.18 7.02
CA GLN A 173 15.53 -5.54 6.40
C GLN A 173 14.75 -6.55 5.57
N LEU A 174 13.72 -7.14 6.19
CA LEU A 174 12.79 -8.01 5.48
C LEU A 174 11.87 -7.18 4.58
N HIS A 175 11.76 -7.61 3.32
CA HIS A 175 10.85 -7.02 2.36
C HIS A 175 10.57 -7.98 1.21
N TYR A 176 9.47 -7.76 0.49
CA TYR A 176 9.18 -8.47 -0.74
C TYR A 176 9.07 -7.50 -1.90
N HIS A 177 9.74 -7.81 -2.99
CA HIS A 177 9.41 -7.27 -4.31
C HIS A 177 8.24 -8.08 -4.85
N LEU A 178 7.04 -7.50 -4.81
CA LEU A 178 5.85 -8.07 -5.43
C LEU A 178 5.73 -7.50 -6.84
N LEU A 179 6.39 -8.16 -7.79
CA LEU A 179 6.35 -7.74 -9.19
C LEU A 179 4.97 -8.03 -9.74
N ALA A 180 4.30 -7.01 -10.28
CA ALA A 180 2.99 -7.08 -10.90
C ALA A 180 3.12 -6.91 -12.42
N PRO A 181 3.31 -8.01 -13.19
CA PRO A 181 3.31 -7.98 -14.65
C PRO A 181 2.08 -7.29 -15.23
N ASN A 182 2.26 -6.58 -16.33
CA ASN A 182 1.21 -5.82 -17.00
C ASN A 182 0.26 -6.72 -17.81
N MET A 183 -0.48 -7.57 -17.12
CA MET A 183 -1.45 -8.46 -17.75
C MET A 183 -2.67 -8.76 -16.88
N THR A 184 -3.78 -8.99 -17.55
CA THR A 184 -5.06 -9.43 -17.00
C THR A 184 -5.82 -10.21 -18.08
N ARG A 185 -6.87 -10.93 -17.72
CA ARG A 185 -7.76 -11.64 -18.64
C ARG A 185 -9.11 -10.93 -18.68
N ASP A 186 -9.58 -10.59 -19.89
CA ASP A 186 -10.89 -9.96 -20.09
C ASP A 186 -12.04 -10.97 -19.93
N GLN A 187 -13.28 -10.50 -20.04
CA GLN A 187 -14.47 -11.33 -19.85
C GLN A 187 -14.61 -12.41 -20.94
N GLU A 188 -14.03 -12.19 -22.12
CA GLU A 188 -13.94 -13.14 -23.22
C GLU A 188 -12.82 -14.16 -23.03
N GLY A 189 -12.09 -14.09 -21.92
CA GLY A 189 -10.99 -15.01 -21.64
C GLY A 189 -9.73 -14.70 -22.44
N GLN A 190 -9.54 -13.50 -22.98
CA GLN A 190 -8.33 -13.14 -23.72
C GLN A 190 -7.32 -12.46 -22.80
N LEU A 191 -6.04 -12.82 -22.93
CA LEU A 191 -4.97 -12.16 -22.22
C LEU A 191 -4.76 -10.74 -22.78
N ARG A 192 -4.87 -9.73 -21.92
CA ARG A 192 -4.79 -8.29 -22.22
C ARG A 192 -3.76 -7.61 -21.34
N SER A 193 -3.33 -6.42 -21.74
CA SER A 193 -2.61 -5.51 -20.83
C SER A 193 -3.57 -4.88 -19.83
N LEU A 194 -3.07 -4.57 -18.64
CA LEU A 194 -3.81 -3.78 -17.66
C LEU A 194 -4.08 -2.37 -18.22
N ALA A 195 -5.20 -1.82 -17.83
CA ALA A 195 -5.59 -0.46 -18.21
C ALA A 195 -4.64 0.57 -17.57
N SER A 196 -4.37 1.63 -18.31
CA SER A 196 -3.72 2.83 -17.79
C SER A 196 -4.31 4.07 -18.44
N THR A 197 -4.46 5.14 -17.67
CA THR A 197 -4.91 6.45 -18.15
C THR A 197 -4.49 7.56 -17.21
N ILE A 198 -3.90 8.61 -17.77
CA ILE A 198 -3.62 9.85 -17.04
C ILE A 198 -4.90 10.72 -16.94
N LYS A 199 -5.84 10.53 -17.87
CA LYS A 199 -7.09 11.31 -17.90
C LYS A 199 -8.13 10.61 -17.04
N GLN A 200 -8.45 11.23 -15.91
CA GLN A 200 -9.53 10.84 -15.00
C GLN A 200 -10.77 11.69 -15.29
N LYS A 201 -11.96 11.09 -15.16
CA LYS A 201 -13.26 11.76 -15.41
C LYS A 201 -14.30 11.28 -14.39
N GLY A 202 -15.26 12.16 -14.08
CA GLY A 202 -16.42 11.81 -13.25
C GLY A 202 -16.09 11.50 -11.79
N GLY A 203 -14.90 11.90 -11.30
CA GLY A 203 -14.48 11.55 -9.95
C GLY A 203 -14.13 10.07 -9.77
N VAL A 204 -14.15 9.24 -10.83
CA VAL A 204 -13.69 7.85 -10.86
C VAL A 204 -12.20 7.79 -11.15
N ILE A 205 -11.49 6.85 -10.50
CA ILE A 205 -10.09 6.59 -10.80
C ILE A 205 -10.05 5.33 -11.66
N ASN A 206 -9.64 5.49 -12.90
CA ASN A 206 -9.47 4.43 -13.88
C ASN A 206 -7.98 4.18 -14.14
N GLY A 207 -7.69 2.95 -14.54
CA GLY A 207 -6.32 2.47 -14.74
C GLY A 207 -5.79 1.76 -13.50
N THR A 208 -5.18 0.60 -13.71
CA THR A 208 -4.72 -0.27 -12.62
C THR A 208 -3.57 0.37 -11.86
N GLY A 209 -2.55 0.86 -12.56
CA GLY A 209 -1.42 1.53 -11.93
C GLY A 209 -1.86 2.78 -11.18
N GLU A 210 -2.75 3.57 -11.77
CA GLU A 210 -3.25 4.81 -11.19
C GLU A 210 -4.05 4.57 -9.91
N ARG A 211 -4.86 3.49 -9.84
CA ARG A 211 -5.51 3.07 -8.60
C ARG A 211 -4.49 2.64 -7.54
N ILE A 212 -3.48 1.86 -7.91
CA ILE A 212 -2.43 1.41 -6.97
C ILE A 212 -1.68 2.64 -6.40
N TYR A 213 -1.29 3.60 -7.24
CA TYR A 213 -0.63 4.83 -6.80
C TYR A 213 -1.54 5.66 -5.90
N ASN A 214 -2.81 5.85 -6.26
CA ASN A 214 -3.74 6.66 -5.47
C ASN A 214 -4.02 6.04 -4.09
N PHE A 215 -4.06 4.71 -4.00
CA PHE A 215 -4.37 3.98 -2.77
C PHE A 215 -3.14 3.32 -2.12
N GLN A 216 -1.92 3.81 -2.41
CA GLN A 216 -0.67 3.27 -1.86
C GLN A 216 -0.66 3.19 -0.32
N LYS A 217 -1.18 4.24 0.35
CA LYS A 217 -1.27 4.29 1.82
C LYS A 217 -2.30 3.31 2.37
N TYR A 218 -3.42 3.13 1.66
CA TYR A 218 -4.43 2.13 1.99
C TYR A 218 -3.85 0.71 1.94
N TYR A 219 -3.16 0.33 0.85
CA TYR A 219 -2.50 -0.98 0.76
C TYR A 219 -1.36 -1.15 1.78
N THR A 220 -0.64 -0.06 2.11
CA THR A 220 0.33 -0.08 3.23
C THR A 220 -0.36 -0.42 4.55
N ALA A 221 -1.49 0.24 4.84
CA ALA A 221 -2.26 0.01 6.07
C ALA A 221 -2.81 -1.42 6.13
N LEU A 222 -3.34 -1.96 5.03
CA LEU A 222 -3.81 -3.35 4.97
C LEU A 222 -2.69 -4.36 5.23
N PHE A 223 -1.55 -4.20 4.56
CA PHE A 223 -0.38 -5.07 4.76
C PHE A 223 0.09 -5.08 6.21
N HIS A 224 0.28 -3.90 6.81
CA HIS A 224 0.72 -3.79 8.20
C HIS A 224 -0.33 -4.26 9.21
N SER A 225 -1.61 -4.07 8.92
CA SER A 225 -2.70 -4.52 9.79
C SER A 225 -2.85 -6.04 9.78
N LYS A 226 -2.67 -6.70 8.62
CA LYS A 226 -2.61 -8.16 8.54
C LYS A 226 -1.44 -8.71 9.35
N MET A 227 -0.27 -8.12 9.17
CA MET A 227 0.93 -8.50 9.93
C MET A 227 0.73 -8.28 11.43
N ALA A 228 0.13 -7.16 11.85
CA ALA A 228 -0.14 -6.86 13.25
C ALA A 228 -0.99 -7.96 13.91
N HIS A 229 -2.12 -8.29 13.27
CA HIS A 229 -3.05 -9.31 13.74
C HIS A 229 -2.34 -10.66 13.94
N ASP A 230 -1.58 -11.12 12.95
CA ASP A 230 -0.92 -12.42 13.01
C ASP A 230 0.23 -12.47 14.04
N VAL A 231 0.98 -11.37 14.16
CA VAL A 231 2.06 -11.22 15.15
C VAL A 231 1.51 -11.21 16.58
N GLU A 232 0.37 -10.54 16.80
CA GLU A 232 -0.32 -10.55 18.09
C GLU A 232 -0.87 -11.94 18.44
N GLY A 233 -1.32 -12.69 17.42
CA GLY A 233 -1.75 -14.08 17.55
C GLY A 233 -0.66 -15.03 18.08
N ILE A 234 0.62 -14.74 17.81
CA ILE A 234 1.76 -15.53 18.32
C ILE A 234 2.37 -14.96 19.62
N GLY A 235 1.72 -13.96 20.22
CA GLY A 235 2.01 -13.50 21.58
C GLY A 235 2.76 -12.18 21.68
N TYR A 236 3.09 -11.51 20.57
CA TYR A 236 3.70 -10.19 20.60
C TYR A 236 2.64 -9.09 20.81
N GLN A 237 3.10 -7.87 21.04
CA GLN A 237 2.30 -6.67 20.98
C GLN A 237 2.83 -5.74 19.90
N THR A 238 1.95 -5.00 19.24
CA THR A 238 2.34 -4.00 18.25
C THR A 238 2.04 -2.57 18.69
N HIS A 239 2.68 -1.61 18.04
CA HIS A 239 2.38 -0.19 18.18
C HIS A 239 2.44 0.51 16.81
N GLY A 240 1.70 1.62 16.67
CA GLY A 240 1.68 2.38 15.43
C GLY A 240 2.90 3.29 15.28
N LEU A 241 3.48 3.29 14.08
CA LEU A 241 4.50 4.25 13.62
C LEU A 241 3.89 5.44 12.85
N GLY A 242 2.57 5.42 12.62
CA GLY A 242 1.86 6.39 11.78
C GLY A 242 1.89 6.02 10.29
N ASN A 243 1.10 6.74 9.48
CA ASN A 243 0.93 6.45 8.04
C ASN A 243 0.51 5.00 7.75
N GLY A 244 -0.25 4.39 8.66
CA GLY A 244 -0.71 3.02 8.54
C GLY A 244 0.34 1.94 8.81
N GLN A 245 1.54 2.29 9.30
CA GLN A 245 2.60 1.33 9.60
C GLN A 245 2.65 0.97 11.08
N VAL A 246 2.85 -0.31 11.40
CA VAL A 246 3.05 -0.82 12.77
C VAL A 246 4.46 -1.41 12.94
N ASP A 247 4.97 -1.47 14.17
CA ASP A 247 6.13 -2.30 14.54
C ASP A 247 5.85 -3.13 15.80
N ILE A 248 6.72 -4.10 16.06
CA ILE A 248 6.65 -4.96 17.25
C ILE A 248 7.22 -4.21 18.46
N SER A 249 6.47 -4.19 19.55
CA SER A 249 6.87 -3.60 20.83
C SER A 249 7.91 -4.47 21.55
N GLY A 250 8.74 -3.83 22.38
CA GLY A 250 9.76 -4.52 23.18
C GLY A 250 11.11 -4.72 22.50
N VAL A 251 11.26 -4.30 21.23
CA VAL A 251 12.59 -4.17 20.60
C VAL A 251 13.24 -2.86 21.06
N PRO A 252 14.49 -2.89 21.59
CA PRO A 252 15.15 -1.68 22.06
C PRO A 252 15.33 -0.61 20.96
N GLN A 253 14.91 0.62 21.24
CA GLN A 253 14.99 1.73 20.30
C GLN A 253 16.43 2.01 19.79
N PRO A 254 17.49 1.96 20.63
CA PRO A 254 18.85 2.11 20.13
C PRO A 254 19.22 1.07 19.08
N LEU A 255 18.72 -0.17 19.21
CA LEU A 255 18.97 -1.25 18.25
C LEU A 255 18.26 -0.99 16.91
N ILE A 256 17.01 -0.50 16.95
CA ILE A 256 16.27 -0.07 15.75
C ILE A 256 17.05 1.01 15.00
N GLU A 257 17.53 2.04 15.71
CA GLU A 257 18.27 3.15 15.14
C GLU A 257 19.63 2.71 14.59
N GLY A 258 20.39 1.91 15.34
CA GLY A 258 21.69 1.38 14.94
C GLY A 258 21.64 0.39 13.77
N SER A 259 20.50 -0.27 13.54
CA SER A 259 20.28 -1.16 12.38
C SER A 259 19.55 -0.47 11.20
N SER A 260 19.58 0.87 11.16
CA SER A 260 18.91 1.69 10.13
C SER A 260 19.89 2.62 9.38
N THR A 261 21.08 2.13 9.03
CA THR A 261 22.16 2.93 8.40
C THR A 261 21.71 3.64 7.13
N ARG A 262 20.93 2.96 6.27
CA ARG A 262 20.41 3.57 5.03
C ARG A 262 19.55 4.81 5.29
N LYS A 263 18.71 4.77 6.33
CA LYS A 263 17.84 5.89 6.69
C LYS A 263 18.67 7.08 7.16
N GLN A 264 19.67 6.83 8.01
CA GLN A 264 20.58 7.86 8.50
C GLN A 264 21.33 8.56 7.36
N GLN A 265 21.82 7.81 6.36
CA GLN A 265 22.46 8.38 5.16
C GLN A 265 21.51 9.27 4.35
N ILE A 266 20.27 8.82 4.14
CA ILE A 266 19.25 9.59 3.40
C ILE A 266 18.90 10.86 4.17
N ASP A 267 18.66 10.76 5.48
CA ASP A 267 18.31 11.90 6.32
C ASP A 267 19.44 12.93 6.35
N GLN A 268 20.70 12.49 6.47
CA GLN A 268 21.87 13.37 6.43
C GLN A 268 22.03 14.05 5.07
N GLN A 269 21.86 13.31 3.97
CA GLN A 269 21.99 13.88 2.63
C GLN A 269 20.80 14.80 2.28
N ALA A 270 19.59 14.51 2.78
CA ALA A 270 18.42 15.36 2.56
C ALA A 270 18.59 16.76 3.17
N LEU A 271 19.40 16.92 4.23
CA LEU A 271 19.76 18.24 4.76
C LEU A 271 20.42 19.14 3.70
N ASN A 272 21.13 18.56 2.73
CA ASN A 272 21.80 19.29 1.65
C ASN A 272 20.84 19.72 0.53
N PHE A 273 19.70 19.05 0.38
CA PHE A 273 18.71 19.29 -0.70
C PHE A 273 17.41 19.96 -0.21
N GLY A 274 17.26 20.14 1.11
CA GLY A 274 16.05 20.66 1.75
C GLY A 274 15.09 19.56 2.22
N ASN A 275 14.18 19.89 3.14
CA ASN A 275 13.28 18.92 3.78
C ASN A 275 11.99 18.68 2.97
N THR A 276 12.12 18.20 1.73
CA THR A 276 10.97 17.81 0.89
C THR A 276 11.05 16.32 0.52
N GLN A 277 9.93 15.70 0.15
CA GLN A 277 9.92 14.30 -0.30
C GLN A 277 10.76 14.10 -1.57
N ALA A 278 10.66 15.02 -2.53
CA ALA A 278 11.47 14.97 -3.76
C ALA A 278 12.98 15.06 -3.47
N ALA A 279 13.39 15.86 -2.48
CA ALA A 279 14.76 15.93 -2.02
C ALA A 279 15.23 14.63 -1.37
N ARG A 280 14.37 13.99 -0.55
CA ARG A 280 14.64 12.67 0.04
C ARG A 280 14.77 11.58 -1.02
N ASP A 281 13.91 11.57 -2.04
CA ASP A 281 13.97 10.61 -3.14
C ASP A 281 15.25 10.78 -3.96
N THR A 282 15.65 12.02 -4.23
CA THR A 282 16.91 12.36 -4.91
C THR A 282 18.11 11.92 -4.07
N ALA A 283 18.13 12.25 -2.77
CA ALA A 283 19.17 11.82 -1.83
C ALA A 283 19.26 10.29 -1.75
N ALA A 284 18.12 9.58 -1.81
CA ALA A 284 18.07 8.13 -1.81
C ALA A 284 18.65 7.48 -3.09
N LEU A 285 18.60 8.17 -4.22
CA LEU A 285 19.25 7.72 -5.46
C LEU A 285 20.75 8.06 -5.45
N ASP A 286 21.11 9.25 -4.98
CA ASP A 286 22.48 9.76 -4.99
C ASP A 286 23.41 9.00 -4.03
N THR A 287 22.94 8.70 -2.82
CA THR A 287 23.73 7.96 -1.81
C THR A 287 23.78 6.45 -2.06
N ARG A 288 23.20 5.96 -3.16
CA ARG A 288 23.06 4.54 -3.46
C ARG A 288 24.40 3.95 -3.92
N LYS A 289 24.99 3.06 -3.11
CA LYS A 289 26.12 2.23 -3.51
C LYS A 289 25.67 0.92 -4.16
N SER A 290 26.57 0.31 -4.93
CA SER A 290 26.43 -1.07 -5.38
C SER A 290 26.47 -2.01 -4.17
N LYS A 291 25.58 -3.01 -4.15
CA LYS A 291 25.49 -3.97 -3.05
C LYS A 291 26.68 -4.93 -3.12
N ASN A 292 27.40 -5.08 -2.01
CA ASN A 292 28.44 -6.10 -1.87
C ASN A 292 27.81 -7.37 -1.32
N TYR A 293 27.99 -8.48 -2.04
CA TYR A 293 27.46 -9.78 -1.64
C TYR A 293 28.25 -10.34 -0.46
N GLN A 294 27.52 -10.78 0.56
CA GLN A 294 28.03 -11.53 1.71
C GLN A 294 27.18 -12.80 1.83
N THR A 295 27.79 -13.89 2.27
CA THR A 295 27.07 -15.14 2.51
C THR A 295 26.09 -15.00 3.68
N SER A 296 25.05 -15.84 3.73
CA SER A 296 24.07 -15.82 4.83
C SER A 296 24.72 -16.03 6.21
N SER A 297 25.71 -16.90 6.31
CA SER A 297 26.47 -17.13 7.55
C SER A 297 27.25 -15.90 7.99
N GLU A 298 27.89 -15.18 7.07
CA GLU A 298 28.61 -13.93 7.38
C GLU A 298 27.67 -12.83 7.84
N LEU A 299 26.51 -12.69 7.17
CA LEU A 299 25.48 -11.71 7.55
C LEU A 299 24.91 -12.00 8.94
N THR A 300 24.55 -13.25 9.21
CA THR A 300 24.02 -13.66 10.51
C THR A 300 25.03 -13.40 11.62
N THR A 301 26.30 -13.78 11.40
CA THR A 301 27.39 -13.50 12.35
C THR A 301 27.56 -11.99 12.57
N LYS A 302 27.55 -11.20 11.50
CA LYS A 302 27.65 -9.73 11.57
C LYS A 302 26.51 -9.13 12.40
N TRP A 303 25.27 -9.53 12.16
CA TRP A 303 24.11 -9.00 12.87
C TRP A 303 24.12 -9.39 14.35
N GLN A 304 24.49 -10.63 14.66
CA GLN A 304 24.63 -11.06 16.06
C GLN A 304 25.72 -10.29 16.78
N GLN A 305 26.86 -10.06 16.13
CA GLN A 305 27.93 -9.26 16.71
C GLN A 305 27.49 -7.81 16.92
N GLN A 306 26.79 -7.21 15.95
CA GLN A 306 26.23 -5.87 16.08
C GLN A 306 25.28 -5.75 17.28
N ILE A 307 24.40 -6.73 17.50
CA ILE A 307 23.49 -6.75 18.65
C ILE A 307 24.30 -6.83 19.97
N LYS A 308 25.32 -7.68 20.02
CA LYS A 308 26.21 -7.86 21.19
C LYS A 308 27.03 -6.60 21.49
N ASP A 309 27.60 -5.96 20.48
CA ASP A 309 28.39 -4.73 20.60
C ASP A 309 27.56 -3.56 21.14
N MET A 310 26.25 -3.58 20.86
CA MET A 310 25.29 -2.61 21.40
C MET A 310 24.81 -2.95 22.81
N GLY A 311 25.35 -4.01 23.43
CA GLY A 311 25.06 -4.41 24.81
C GLY A 311 23.81 -5.27 24.97
N TYR A 312 23.26 -5.82 23.89
CA TYR A 312 22.07 -6.68 23.92
C TYR A 312 22.43 -8.13 23.64
N LYS A 313 21.59 -9.06 24.11
CA LYS A 313 21.73 -10.49 23.83
C LYS A 313 20.70 -10.95 22.80
N PRO A 314 21.12 -11.48 21.63
CA PRO A 314 20.21 -11.98 20.60
C PRO A 314 19.13 -12.92 21.13
N GLU A 315 19.51 -13.85 22.02
CA GLU A 315 18.63 -14.85 22.63
C GLU A 315 17.56 -14.28 23.57
N GLU A 316 17.78 -13.08 24.10
CA GLU A 316 16.83 -12.41 24.99
C GLU A 316 15.84 -11.52 24.22
N LEU A 317 16.12 -11.15 22.97
CA LEU A 317 15.28 -10.21 22.19
C LEU A 317 13.84 -10.71 22.05
N VAL A 318 13.67 -11.96 21.62
CA VAL A 318 12.35 -12.59 21.43
C VAL A 318 11.61 -12.68 22.75
N LYS A 319 12.29 -13.16 23.80
CA LYS A 319 11.70 -13.29 25.13
C LYS A 319 11.25 -11.94 25.70
N ASN A 320 12.09 -10.92 25.57
CA ASN A 320 11.80 -9.56 26.07
C ASN A 320 10.62 -8.94 25.30
N ALA A 321 10.56 -9.12 23.99
CA ALA A 321 9.44 -8.64 23.17
C ALA A 321 8.12 -9.36 23.48
N GLN A 322 8.15 -10.66 23.78
CA GLN A 322 6.97 -11.42 24.20
C GLN A 322 6.51 -11.12 25.64
N GLN A 323 7.44 -10.73 26.51
CA GLN A 323 7.14 -10.33 27.90
C GLN A 323 6.63 -8.89 28.00
N PHE A 324 6.65 -8.13 26.91
CA PHE A 324 6.12 -6.78 26.88
C PHE A 324 4.62 -6.81 27.19
N THR A 325 4.23 -6.20 28.31
CA THR A 325 2.91 -6.33 28.93
C THR A 325 1.78 -5.99 27.96
N LYS A 326 0.96 -6.98 27.62
CA LYS A 326 -0.31 -6.78 26.90
C LYS A 326 -1.19 -5.80 27.67
N GLN A 327 -1.28 -4.57 27.21
CA GLN A 327 -2.32 -3.67 27.67
C GLN A 327 -3.67 -4.20 27.14
N GLY A 328 -4.64 -4.35 28.04
CA GLY A 328 -5.96 -4.83 27.69
C GLY A 328 -6.70 -3.77 26.89
N PHE A 329 -6.79 -3.97 25.57
CA PHE A 329 -7.51 -3.07 24.69
C PHE A 329 -8.75 -3.74 24.10
N GLN A 330 -9.68 -2.91 23.64
CA GLN A 330 -10.88 -3.32 22.90
C GLN A 330 -10.69 -2.90 21.44
N PRO A 331 -10.08 -3.73 20.57
CA PRO A 331 -9.71 -3.34 19.20
C PRO A 331 -10.91 -2.84 18.38
N ALA A 332 -12.04 -3.53 18.50
CA ALA A 332 -13.28 -3.17 17.82
C ALA A 332 -13.76 -1.75 18.15
N LEU A 333 -13.67 -1.33 19.42
CA LEU A 333 -14.07 0.02 19.83
C LEU A 333 -13.14 1.09 19.23
N ILE A 334 -11.82 0.83 19.23
CA ILE A 334 -10.83 1.73 18.64
C ILE A 334 -11.08 1.87 17.14
N ALA A 335 -11.31 0.76 16.44
CA ALA A 335 -11.61 0.76 15.02
C ALA A 335 -12.92 1.50 14.71
N GLN A 336 -13.96 1.32 15.54
CA GLN A 336 -15.24 2.02 15.39
C GLN A 336 -15.11 3.53 15.58
N GLU A 337 -14.39 3.97 16.62
CA GLU A 337 -14.13 5.39 16.87
C GLU A 337 -13.29 6.01 15.75
N ALA A 338 -12.24 5.31 15.29
CA ALA A 338 -11.39 5.76 14.20
C ALA A 338 -12.18 5.90 12.89
N LEU A 339 -13.06 4.94 12.58
CA LEU A 339 -13.95 4.98 11.43
C LEU A 339 -14.90 6.17 11.50
N SER A 340 -15.55 6.38 12.65
CA SER A 340 -16.45 7.52 12.88
C SER A 340 -15.74 8.85 12.66
N ARG A 341 -14.53 9.02 13.23
CA ARG A 341 -13.74 10.26 13.10
C ARG A 341 -13.33 10.50 11.64
N ALA A 342 -12.93 9.45 10.93
CA ALA A 342 -12.56 9.52 9.52
C ALA A 342 -13.73 9.98 8.64
N ILE A 343 -14.92 9.42 8.85
CA ILE A 343 -16.14 9.82 8.14
C ILE A 343 -16.46 11.28 8.45
N SER A 344 -16.58 11.66 9.72
CA SER A 344 -16.91 13.04 10.11
C SER A 344 -15.90 14.06 9.58
N HIS A 345 -14.62 13.70 9.44
CA HIS A 345 -13.62 14.57 8.83
C HIS A 345 -13.81 14.71 7.31
N LEU A 346 -14.09 13.62 6.61
CA LEU A 346 -14.27 13.65 5.15
C LEU A 346 -15.56 14.37 4.75
N GLU A 347 -16.64 14.22 5.54
CA GLU A 347 -17.95 14.87 5.32
C GLU A 347 -17.87 16.40 5.33
N GLN A 348 -16.85 16.98 5.96
CA GLN A 348 -16.68 18.45 6.00
C GLN A 348 -16.41 19.03 4.60
N ASN A 349 -15.78 18.25 3.71
CA ASN A 349 -15.29 18.74 2.42
C ASN A 349 -15.72 17.88 1.23
N ASN A 350 -16.40 16.75 1.45
CA ASN A 350 -16.77 15.81 0.41
C ASN A 350 -18.22 15.35 0.57
N THR A 351 -18.95 15.31 -0.54
CA THR A 351 -20.32 14.76 -0.62
C THR A 351 -20.35 13.27 -0.99
N ALA A 352 -19.27 12.77 -1.59
CA ALA A 352 -19.06 11.36 -1.90
C ALA A 352 -17.77 10.87 -1.24
N LEU A 353 -17.90 9.83 -0.43
CA LEU A 353 -16.84 9.23 0.38
C LEU A 353 -16.36 7.94 -0.27
N ARG A 354 -15.04 7.74 -0.33
CA ARG A 354 -14.45 6.49 -0.82
C ARG A 354 -14.00 5.62 0.35
N LEU A 355 -14.36 4.34 0.30
CA LEU A 355 -14.05 3.40 1.39
C LEU A 355 -12.54 3.30 1.65
N GLU A 356 -11.72 3.25 0.60
CA GLU A 356 -10.27 3.19 0.72
C GLU A 356 -9.72 4.41 1.45
N LYS A 357 -10.30 5.59 1.19
CA LYS A 357 -9.87 6.84 1.83
C LYS A 357 -10.33 6.94 3.28
N ILE A 358 -11.54 6.46 3.58
CA ILE A 358 -12.06 6.35 4.94
C ILE A 358 -11.13 5.44 5.77
N VAL A 359 -10.83 4.24 5.28
CA VAL A 359 -9.96 3.28 5.98
C VAL A 359 -8.55 3.82 6.12
N GLU A 360 -7.99 4.43 5.07
CA GLU A 360 -6.67 5.08 5.12
C GLU A 360 -6.63 6.09 6.27
N LEU A 361 -7.55 7.05 6.32
CA LEU A 361 -7.57 8.11 7.33
C LEU A 361 -7.79 7.58 8.75
N ALA A 362 -8.71 6.61 8.90
CA ALA A 362 -8.99 5.97 10.18
C ALA A 362 -7.71 5.36 10.78
N VAL A 363 -6.92 4.68 9.95
CA VAL A 363 -5.72 3.97 10.40
C VAL A 363 -4.46 4.86 10.42
N SER A 364 -4.40 5.90 9.60
CA SER A 364 -3.21 6.75 9.47
C SER A 364 -3.21 7.94 10.41
N ASP A 365 -4.31 8.69 10.50
CA ASP A 365 -4.37 10.02 11.11
C ASP A 365 -5.11 10.02 12.44
N PHE A 366 -6.17 9.22 12.57
CA PHE A 366 -7.00 9.20 13.79
C PHE A 366 -6.51 8.24 14.88
N THR A 367 -5.38 7.56 14.66
CA THR A 367 -4.70 6.72 15.67
C THR A 367 -3.21 7.03 15.85
N LYS A 368 -2.76 8.24 15.47
CA LYS A 368 -1.35 8.65 15.65
C LYS A 368 -0.99 8.72 17.14
N GLY A 369 0.13 8.09 17.52
CA GLY A 369 0.69 8.15 18.87
C GLY A 369 -0.01 7.27 19.92
N GLY A 370 -0.95 6.43 19.51
CA GLY A 370 -1.65 5.46 20.35
C GLY A 370 -1.68 4.06 19.72
N ILE A 371 -2.64 3.24 20.14
CA ILE A 371 -2.89 1.93 19.52
C ILE A 371 -3.45 2.19 18.13
N GLN A 372 -2.80 1.64 17.12
CA GLN A 372 -3.25 1.80 15.75
C GLN A 372 -4.50 0.96 15.52
N ALA A 373 -5.54 1.57 14.92
CA ALA A 373 -6.71 0.82 14.49
C ALA A 373 -6.30 -0.19 13.41
N ASN A 374 -6.80 -1.41 13.50
CA ASN A 374 -6.52 -2.43 12.51
C ASN A 374 -7.39 -2.19 11.25
N ALA A 375 -6.77 -2.02 10.08
CA ALA A 375 -7.49 -1.76 8.83
C ALA A 375 -8.51 -2.86 8.46
N ILE A 376 -8.25 -4.11 8.86
CA ILE A 376 -9.14 -5.25 8.62
C ILE A 376 -10.40 -5.12 9.48
N GLU A 377 -10.24 -4.74 10.75
CA GLU A 377 -11.37 -4.48 11.66
C GLU A 377 -12.17 -3.27 11.19
N VAL A 378 -11.50 -2.17 10.82
CA VAL A 378 -12.16 -0.97 10.28
C VAL A 378 -12.99 -1.33 9.04
N LYS A 379 -12.45 -2.15 8.12
CA LYS A 379 -13.17 -2.60 6.93
C LYS A 379 -14.36 -3.50 7.28
N THR A 380 -14.21 -4.38 8.26
CA THR A 380 -15.30 -5.24 8.76
C THR A 380 -16.44 -4.41 9.34
N ILE A 381 -16.12 -3.41 10.17
CA ILE A 381 -17.11 -2.50 10.76
C ILE A 381 -17.74 -1.62 9.66
N ALA A 382 -16.97 -1.16 8.69
CA ALA A 382 -17.50 -0.41 7.55
C ALA A 382 -18.50 -1.25 6.74
N ASP A 383 -18.21 -2.54 6.50
CA ASP A 383 -19.15 -3.47 5.85
C ASP A 383 -20.44 -3.66 6.67
N GLU A 384 -20.36 -3.69 8.01
CA GLU A 384 -21.54 -3.70 8.88
C GLU A 384 -22.34 -2.38 8.80
N TRP A 385 -21.65 -1.25 8.72
CA TRP A 385 -22.26 0.07 8.56
C TRP A 385 -22.90 0.27 7.19
N ILE A 386 -22.39 -0.41 6.16
CA ILE A 386 -23.04 -0.48 4.86
C ILE A 386 -24.32 -1.31 4.95
N LYS A 387 -24.27 -2.47 5.62
CA LYS A 387 -25.43 -3.36 5.79
C LYS A 387 -26.56 -2.73 6.61
N ASN A 388 -26.23 -1.96 7.64
CA ASN A 388 -27.23 -1.32 8.52
C ASN A 388 -27.72 0.04 7.99
N GLY A 389 -27.19 0.52 6.86
CA GLY A 389 -27.60 1.77 6.23
C GLY A 389 -26.97 3.04 6.79
N THR A 390 -25.97 2.96 7.67
CA THR A 390 -25.20 4.12 8.14
C THR A 390 -24.34 4.69 7.00
N LEU A 391 -23.67 3.82 6.24
CA LEU A 391 -22.98 4.15 4.99
C LEU A 391 -23.84 3.71 3.81
N ILE A 392 -24.28 4.68 3.02
CA ILE A 392 -25.23 4.46 1.92
C ILE A 392 -24.43 4.39 0.61
N PRO A 393 -24.46 3.27 -0.13
CA PRO A 393 -23.73 3.15 -1.39
C PRO A 393 -24.32 4.08 -2.46
N LEU A 394 -23.44 4.73 -3.23
CA LEU A 394 -23.81 5.51 -4.41
C LEU A 394 -23.77 4.64 -5.68
N GLY A 395 -24.21 5.19 -6.81
CA GLY A 395 -24.30 4.46 -8.07
C GLY A 395 -22.95 3.95 -8.60
N GLU A 396 -21.85 4.57 -8.20
CA GLU A 396 -20.50 4.13 -8.55
C GLU A 396 -19.90 3.22 -7.46
N LYS A 397 -19.35 2.08 -7.88
CA LYS A 397 -18.72 1.10 -6.97
C LYS A 397 -17.63 1.76 -6.13
N GLY A 398 -17.72 1.62 -4.81
CA GLY A 398 -16.73 2.12 -3.85
C GLY A 398 -16.99 3.55 -3.37
N GLN A 399 -18.02 4.22 -3.88
CA GLN A 399 -18.48 5.51 -3.37
C GLN A 399 -19.68 5.33 -2.42
N TYR A 400 -19.65 6.09 -1.33
CA TYR A 400 -20.66 6.06 -0.27
C TYR A 400 -21.01 7.47 0.16
N THR A 401 -22.20 7.63 0.73
CA THR A 401 -22.62 8.83 1.45
C THR A 401 -23.12 8.42 2.83
N THR A 402 -23.51 9.38 3.66
CA THR A 402 -24.11 9.12 4.98
C THR A 402 -25.47 9.78 5.08
N LYS A 403 -26.26 9.34 6.06
CA LYS A 403 -27.54 9.98 6.36
C LYS A 403 -27.35 11.48 6.68
N GLY A 404 -26.29 11.83 7.40
CA GLY A 404 -25.98 13.23 7.73
C GLY A 404 -25.68 14.08 6.49
N LEU A 405 -24.93 13.56 5.52
CA LEU A 405 -24.68 14.27 4.25
C LEU A 405 -25.98 14.47 3.45
N ILE A 406 -26.84 13.46 3.38
CA ILE A 406 -28.14 13.57 2.70
C ILE A 406 -29.01 14.61 3.41
N ASP A 407 -29.06 14.60 4.74
CA ASP A 407 -29.86 15.55 5.50
C ASP A 407 -29.34 16.98 5.34
N ASN A 408 -28.02 17.17 5.25
CA ASN A 408 -27.41 18.47 4.95
C ASN A 408 -27.72 18.94 3.53
N GLU A 409 -27.68 18.05 2.53
CA GLU A 409 -28.07 18.36 1.15
C GLU A 409 -29.54 18.76 1.07
N GLN A 410 -30.42 18.00 1.74
CA GLN A 410 -31.85 18.30 1.81
C GLN A 410 -32.10 19.64 2.49
N ALA A 411 -31.44 19.92 3.63
CA ALA A 411 -31.55 21.19 4.32
C ALA A 411 -31.07 22.37 3.46
N LEU A 412 -30.01 22.18 2.66
CA LEU A 412 -29.54 23.18 1.71
C LEU A 412 -30.57 23.42 0.61
N ILE A 413 -31.12 22.37 0.01
CA ILE A 413 -32.19 22.45 -0.99
C ILE A 413 -33.40 23.20 -0.41
N ASP A 414 -33.88 22.78 0.76
CA ASP A 414 -35.03 23.37 1.44
C ASP A 414 -34.80 24.86 1.78
N SER A 415 -33.57 25.23 2.17
CA SER A 415 -33.21 26.63 2.45
C SER A 415 -33.25 27.52 1.20
N THR A 416 -33.10 26.93 0.01
CA THR A 416 -33.14 27.63 -1.28
C THR A 416 -34.52 27.61 -1.93
N GLN A 417 -35.37 26.62 -1.60
CA GLN A 417 -36.75 26.57 -2.07
C GLN A 417 -37.53 27.80 -1.58
N GLY A 418 -38.18 28.51 -2.51
CA GLY A 418 -38.95 29.73 -2.23
C GLY A 418 -38.14 31.03 -2.15
N ARG A 419 -36.81 30.99 -1.99
CA ARG A 419 -35.95 32.20 -2.02
C ARG A 419 -35.83 32.80 -3.41
N ALA A 420 -35.78 31.98 -4.47
CA ALA A 420 -35.74 32.48 -5.85
C ALA A 420 -36.93 33.40 -6.18
N HIS A 421 -38.09 33.16 -5.55
CA HIS A 421 -39.28 33.99 -5.73
C HIS A 421 -39.16 35.39 -5.10
N HIS A 422 -38.34 35.53 -4.07
CA HIS A 422 -38.13 36.76 -3.29
C HIS A 422 -36.76 37.43 -3.59
N MET A 423 -35.88 36.76 -4.33
CA MET A 423 -34.59 37.27 -4.82
C MET A 423 -34.69 37.94 -6.21
N ARG A 424 -35.91 38.17 -6.73
CA ARG A 424 -36.11 39.02 -7.91
C ARG A 424 -35.74 40.45 -7.55
N THR A 425 -34.49 40.81 -7.82
CA THR A 425 -34.00 42.17 -7.64
C THR A 425 -34.47 42.98 -8.84
N HIS A 426 -35.46 43.85 -8.65
CA HIS A 426 -35.82 44.80 -9.70
C HIS A 426 -34.65 45.71 -10.00
N VAL A 427 -34.29 45.84 -11.28
CA VAL A 427 -33.21 46.73 -11.69
C VAL A 427 -33.64 48.18 -11.45
N GLU A 428 -32.96 48.86 -10.53
CA GLU A 428 -33.20 50.27 -10.20
C GLU A 428 -32.88 51.15 -11.42
N SER A 429 -33.92 51.69 -12.07
CA SER A 429 -33.80 52.47 -13.31
C SER A 429 -32.93 53.72 -13.11
N SER A 430 -32.89 54.26 -11.89
CA SER A 430 -32.04 55.39 -11.51
C SER A 430 -30.54 55.07 -11.60
N THR A 431 -30.16 53.82 -11.35
CA THR A 431 -28.77 53.35 -11.40
C THR A 431 -28.32 53.06 -12.83
N LEU A 432 -29.18 52.47 -13.66
CA LEU A 432 -28.91 52.26 -15.09
C LEU A 432 -28.65 53.58 -15.83
N ASN A 433 -29.44 54.61 -15.51
CA ASN A 433 -29.27 55.94 -16.10
C ASN A 433 -27.98 56.64 -15.65
N LYS A 434 -27.57 56.46 -14.38
CA LYS A 434 -26.29 57.01 -13.87
C LYS A 434 -25.06 56.35 -14.49
N LEU A 435 -25.16 55.07 -14.84
CA LEU A 435 -24.06 54.30 -15.46
C LEU A 435 -23.93 54.52 -16.98
N ALA A 436 -24.80 55.34 -17.59
CA ALA A 436 -24.82 55.66 -19.02
C ALA A 436 -24.82 54.42 -19.93
N ILE A 437 -25.46 53.32 -19.48
CA ILE A 437 -25.53 52.07 -20.23
C ILE A 437 -26.47 52.26 -21.44
N PRO A 438 -26.10 51.82 -22.65
CA PRO A 438 -26.95 51.90 -23.84
C PRO A 438 -28.31 51.20 -23.65
N GLU A 439 -29.37 51.76 -24.24
CA GLU A 439 -30.76 51.32 -24.05
C GLU A 439 -31.01 49.85 -24.40
N ASN A 440 -30.27 49.30 -25.39
CA ASN A 440 -30.34 47.89 -25.76
C ASN A 440 -29.79 46.96 -24.66
N GLN A 441 -28.75 47.38 -23.94
CA GLN A 441 -28.17 46.61 -22.83
C GLN A 441 -28.99 46.79 -21.55
N GLN A 442 -29.64 47.94 -21.35
CA GLN A 442 -30.58 48.14 -20.26
C GLN A 442 -31.79 47.20 -20.34
N ARG A 443 -32.34 46.97 -21.54
CA ARG A 443 -33.40 45.98 -21.75
C ARG A 443 -32.95 44.56 -21.40
N ILE A 444 -31.78 44.14 -21.90
CA ILE A 444 -31.23 42.81 -21.59
C ILE A 444 -31.03 42.60 -20.08
N LEU A 445 -30.50 43.61 -19.39
CA LEU A 445 -30.33 43.56 -17.93
C LEU A 445 -31.69 43.52 -17.22
N THR A 446 -32.67 44.30 -17.67
CA THR A 446 -34.00 44.32 -17.05
C THR A 446 -34.73 43.00 -17.25
N ASP A 447 -34.61 42.37 -18.43
CA ASP A 447 -35.22 41.08 -18.77
C ASP A 447 -34.55 39.90 -18.04
N LEU A 448 -33.25 39.99 -17.74
CA LEU A 448 -32.48 38.96 -16.99
C LEU A 448 -32.85 38.87 -15.50
N TYR A 449 -33.34 39.96 -14.91
CA TYR A 449 -33.66 40.06 -13.48
C TYR A 449 -35.17 40.12 -13.18
N HIS A 450 -36.02 39.94 -14.22
CA HIS A 450 -37.49 39.92 -14.13
C HIS A 450 -38.06 38.51 -13.88
#